data_AF-A0A645IIL2-F1
#
_entry.id   AF-A0A645IIL2-F1
#
_cell.length_a   1.000
_cell.length_b   1.000
_cell.length_c   1.000
_cell.angle_alpha   90.00
_cell.angle_beta   90.00
_cell.angle_gamma   90.00
#
_symmetry.space_group_name_H-M   'P 1'
#
loop_
_entity.id
_entity.type
_entity.pdbx_description
1 polymer ?
#
loop_
_entity_poly.entity_id
_entity_poly.type
_entity_poly.pdbx_seq_one_letter_code
_entity_poly.pdbx_strand_id
1 'polypeptide(L)'
;MDEAHRLSENAGPSNLLNTLKPYITSGGISMLISTTSEEFRQYIARDRAMERRFQSVELREPGRQRLLEIVERVARVRYPQTDITKEAISETTRLAALCAPERSEPARSLELLHYTVSAAQINLPPGEYAKEITADDARGAAALKMDRYLEKDGQPC
;
A
#
# COMPACT_ATOMS: atom_id res chain seq x y z
N MET A 1 -12.83 -8.94 5.62
CA MET A 1 -12.36 -8.37 6.89
C MET A 1 -10.91 -7.97 6.67
N ASP A 2 -10.63 -6.68 6.73
CA ASP A 2 -9.24 -6.22 6.79
C ASP A 2 -8.71 -6.43 8.22
N GLU A 3 -7.40 -6.61 8.38
CA GLU A 3 -6.76 -6.78 9.69
C GLU A 3 -7.41 -7.89 10.55
N ALA A 4 -7.60 -9.08 9.98
CA ALA A 4 -8.38 -10.14 10.65
C ALA A 4 -7.83 -10.59 12.01
N HIS A 5 -6.57 -10.27 12.34
CA HIS A 5 -6.00 -10.44 13.68
C HIS A 5 -6.80 -9.69 14.76
N ARG A 6 -7.42 -8.55 14.42
CA ARG A 6 -8.25 -7.74 15.34
C ARG A 6 -9.48 -8.49 15.85
N LEU A 7 -9.90 -9.54 15.15
CA LEU A 7 -10.97 -10.43 15.63
C LEU A 7 -10.57 -11.17 16.91
N SER A 8 -9.26 -11.32 17.16
CA SER A 8 -8.69 -12.04 18.31
C SER A 8 -8.11 -11.14 19.40
N GLU A 9 -7.99 -9.82 19.19
CA GLU A 9 -7.33 -8.89 20.13
C GLU A 9 -8.14 -8.60 21.40
N ASN A 10 -9.46 -8.75 21.36
CA ASN A 10 -10.29 -8.65 22.55
C ASN A 10 -10.20 -9.97 23.33
N ALA A 11 -9.22 -10.06 24.24
CA ALA A 11 -8.97 -11.18 25.14
C ALA A 11 -10.05 -11.40 26.22
N GLY A 12 -11.31 -11.10 25.90
CA GLY A 12 -12.47 -11.40 26.75
C GLY A 12 -13.15 -12.72 26.36
N PRO A 13 -14.06 -13.24 27.21
CA PRO A 13 -14.82 -14.47 26.94
C PRO A 13 -15.70 -14.41 25.68
N SER A 14 -15.91 -13.23 25.08
CA SER A 14 -16.56 -13.04 23.78
C SER A 14 -15.55 -12.67 22.68
N ASN A 15 -14.55 -13.52 22.46
CA ASN A 15 -13.73 -13.43 21.25
C ASN A 15 -14.65 -13.67 20.03
N LEU A 16 -14.75 -12.67 19.13
CA LEU A 16 -15.58 -12.74 17.92
C LEU A 16 -15.22 -13.94 17.04
N LEU A 17 -13.95 -14.35 17.02
CA LEU A 17 -13.50 -15.52 16.29
C LEU A 17 -14.15 -16.81 16.80
N ASN A 18 -14.32 -16.96 18.12
CA ASN A 18 -14.99 -18.12 18.72
C ASN A 18 -16.49 -18.15 18.40
N THR A 19 -17.14 -16.98 18.35
CA THR A 19 -18.55 -16.86 17.92
C THR A 19 -18.74 -17.24 16.45
N LEU A 20 -17.79 -16.86 15.59
CA LEU A 20 -17.86 -17.14 14.16
C LEU A 20 -17.40 -18.56 13.79
N LYS A 21 -16.65 -19.24 14.67
CA LYS A 21 -16.12 -20.58 14.46
C LYS A 21 -17.14 -21.60 13.96
N PRO A 22 -18.35 -21.79 14.54
CA PRO A 22 -19.31 -22.77 14.03
C PRO A 22 -19.75 -22.44 12.60
N TYR A 23 -19.91 -21.17 12.25
CA TYR A 23 -20.32 -20.74 10.90
C TYR A 23 -19.20 -20.93 9.87
N ILE A 24 -17.95 -20.65 10.24
CA ILE A 24 -16.80 -20.82 9.35
C ILE A 24 -16.49 -22.31 9.15
N THR A 25 -16.54 -23.11 10.23
CA THR A 25 -16.21 -24.54 10.18
C THR A 25 -17.30 -25.39 9.53
N SER A 26 -18.57 -25.01 9.67
CA SER A 26 -19.69 -25.64 8.96
C SER A 26 -19.82 -25.19 7.50
N GLY A 27 -19.14 -24.10 7.10
CA GLY A 27 -19.27 -23.52 5.76
C GLY A 27 -20.55 -22.69 5.57
N GLY A 28 -21.21 -22.29 6.66
CA GLY A 28 -22.38 -21.42 6.62
C GLY A 28 -22.08 -19.98 6.18
N ILE A 29 -20.80 -19.56 6.19
CA ILE A 29 -20.35 -18.27 5.67
C ILE A 29 -19.04 -18.42 4.88
N SER A 30 -18.90 -17.58 3.84
CA SER A 30 -17.65 -17.37 3.11
C SER A 30 -17.05 -16.02 3.51
N MET A 31 -15.75 -15.98 3.83
CA MET A 31 -15.07 -14.76 4.25
C MET A 31 -13.71 -14.64 3.56
N LEU A 32 -13.40 -13.42 3.10
CA LEU A 32 -12.05 -13.01 2.73
C LEU A 32 -11.41 -12.25 3.89
N ILE A 33 -10.19 -12.62 4.23
CA ILE A 33 -9.38 -11.98 5.26
C ILE A 33 -8.08 -11.43 4.66
N SER A 34 -7.66 -10.26 5.12
CA SER A 34 -6.35 -9.67 4.85
C SER A 34 -5.57 -9.64 6.16
N THR A 35 -4.38 -10.24 6.16
CA THR A 35 -3.51 -10.36 7.35
C THR A 35 -2.11 -10.77 6.92
N THR A 36 -1.11 -10.50 7.75
CA THR A 36 0.25 -11.01 7.49
C THR A 36 0.31 -12.52 7.76
N SER A 37 1.28 -13.22 7.17
CA SER A 37 1.44 -14.65 7.44
C SER A 37 1.77 -14.96 8.90
N GLU A 38 2.43 -14.02 9.58
CA GLU A 38 2.76 -14.12 11.01
C GLU A 38 1.49 -14.00 11.87
N GLU A 39 0.69 -12.96 11.63
CA GLU A 39 -0.60 -12.78 12.29
C GLU A 39 -1.56 -13.95 12.04
N PHE A 40 -1.64 -14.46 10.82
CA PHE A 40 -2.46 -15.62 10.51
C PHE A 40 -2.06 -16.83 11.39
N ARG A 41 -0.76 -17.11 11.51
CA ARG A 41 -0.25 -18.18 12.37
C ARG A 41 -0.55 -17.91 13.86
N GLN A 42 -0.37 -16.66 14.28
CA GLN A 42 -0.52 -16.27 15.67
C GLN A 42 -1.97 -16.25 16.14
N TYR A 43 -2.93 -15.85 15.32
CA TYR A 43 -4.30 -15.59 15.77
C TYR A 43 -5.34 -16.56 15.20
N ILE A 44 -5.10 -17.14 14.02
CA ILE A 44 -6.10 -17.96 13.32
C ILE A 44 -5.67 -19.43 13.27
N ALA A 45 -4.44 -19.71 12.84
CA ALA A 45 -3.93 -21.08 12.70
C ALA A 45 -3.64 -21.79 14.04
N ARG A 46 -3.81 -21.10 15.18
CA ARG A 46 -3.82 -21.76 16.51
C ARG A 46 -4.90 -22.83 16.61
N ASP A 47 -6.01 -22.66 15.88
CA ASP A 47 -7.09 -23.63 15.82
C ASP A 47 -7.06 -24.42 14.51
N ARG A 48 -6.76 -25.72 14.61
CA ARG A 48 -6.65 -26.64 13.47
C ARG A 48 -7.94 -26.76 12.65
N ALA A 49 -9.11 -26.58 13.25
CA ALA A 49 -10.38 -26.65 12.52
C ALA A 49 -10.58 -25.40 11.65
N MET A 50 -10.11 -24.24 12.10
CA MET A 50 -10.15 -23.00 11.34
C MET A 50 -9.08 -22.98 10.25
N GLU A 51 -7.84 -23.38 10.56
CA GLU A 51 -6.74 -23.45 9.61
C GLU A 51 -7.12 -24.21 8.33
N ARG A 52 -7.79 -25.37 8.47
CA ARG A 52 -8.23 -26.21 7.34
C ARG A 52 -9.32 -25.58 6.46
N ARG A 53 -10.00 -24.54 6.92
CA ARG A 53 -11.07 -23.86 6.19
C ARG A 53 -10.60 -22.61 5.46
N PHE A 54 -9.45 -22.08 5.83
CA PHE A 54 -8.84 -20.96 5.12
C PHE A 54 -7.89 -21.48 4.06
N GLN A 55 -8.13 -21.04 2.81
CA GLN A 55 -7.15 -21.19 1.74
C GLN A 55 -6.25 -19.96 1.75
N SER A 56 -4.95 -20.16 1.98
CA SER A 56 -3.99 -19.06 1.88
C SER A 56 -3.76 -18.69 0.42
N VAL A 57 -3.85 -17.40 0.12
CA VAL A 57 -3.45 -16.81 -1.16
C VAL A 57 -2.33 -15.83 -0.86
N GLU A 58 -1.11 -16.20 -1.24
CA GLU A 58 0.06 -15.34 -1.04
C GLU A 58 0.06 -14.21 -2.07
N LEU A 59 0.03 -12.96 -1.60
CA LEU A 59 0.18 -11.78 -2.43
C LEU A 59 1.64 -11.33 -2.39
N ARG A 60 2.33 -11.51 -3.51
CA ARG A 60 3.72 -11.05 -3.69
C ARG A 60 3.75 -9.67 -4.30
N GLU A 61 4.85 -8.96 -4.07
CA GLU A 61 5.08 -7.69 -4.76
C GLU A 61 5.03 -7.86 -6.28
N PRO A 62 4.42 -6.90 -7.01
CA PRO A 62 4.35 -6.97 -8.46
C PRO A 62 5.76 -6.87 -9.07
N GLY A 63 6.04 -7.70 -10.07
CA GLY A 63 7.24 -7.53 -10.89
C GLY A 63 7.23 -6.19 -11.65
N ARG A 64 8.40 -5.73 -12.12
CA ARG A 64 8.58 -4.40 -12.72
C ARG A 64 7.53 -4.02 -13.77
N GLN A 65 7.27 -4.87 -14.75
CA GLN A 65 6.30 -4.58 -15.81
C GLN A 65 4.88 -4.40 -15.24
N ARG A 66 4.49 -5.30 -14.32
CA ARG A 66 3.17 -5.24 -13.68
C ARG A 66 3.03 -4.02 -12.77
N LEU A 67 4.10 -3.64 -12.08
CA LEU A 67 4.15 -2.44 -11.27
C LEU A 67 3.89 -1.19 -12.11
N LEU A 68 4.59 -1.05 -13.25
CA LEU A 68 4.41 0.09 -14.16
C LEU A 68 2.95 0.17 -14.65
N GLU A 69 2.35 -0.96 -15.04
CA GLU A 69 0.93 -1.01 -15.44
C GLU A 69 -0.03 -0.59 -14.32
N ILE A 70 0.24 -1.04 -13.08
CA ILE A 70 -0.57 -0.67 -11.91
C ILE A 70 -0.47 0.84 -11.67
N VAL A 71 0.74 1.38 -11.63
CA VAL A 71 0.98 2.81 -11.37
C VAL A 71 0.37 3.66 -12.48
N GLU A 72 0.53 3.28 -13.76
CA GLU A 72 -0.09 4.00 -14.89
C GLU A 72 -1.62 4.01 -14.80
N ARG A 73 -2.25 2.88 -14.47
CA ARG A 73 -3.71 2.80 -14.33
C ARG A 73 -4.21 3.65 -13.17
N VAL A 74 -3.54 3.58 -12.02
CA VAL A 74 -3.90 4.37 -10.84
C VAL A 74 -3.69 5.86 -11.10
N ALA A 75 -2.59 6.24 -11.74
CA ALA A 75 -2.29 7.62 -12.12
C ALA A 75 -3.43 8.23 -12.94
N ARG A 76 -3.89 7.52 -13.98
CA ARG A 76 -4.98 7.94 -14.86
C ARG A 76 -6.31 8.14 -14.14
N VAL A 77 -6.62 7.25 -13.18
CA VAL A 77 -7.87 7.33 -12.41
C VAL A 77 -7.80 8.44 -11.36
N ARG A 78 -6.65 8.61 -10.71
CA ARG A 78 -6.49 9.53 -9.57
C ARG A 78 -6.21 10.98 -10.00
N TYR A 79 -5.58 11.18 -11.15
CA TYR A 79 -5.20 12.50 -11.66
C TYR A 79 -5.73 12.72 -13.08
N PRO A 80 -7.06 12.72 -13.29
CA PRO A 80 -7.65 12.78 -14.63
C PRO A 80 -7.38 14.11 -15.37
N GLN A 81 -6.94 15.15 -14.67
CA GLN A 81 -6.65 16.48 -15.22
C GLN A 81 -5.14 16.75 -15.39
N THR A 82 -4.30 15.76 -15.11
CA THR A 82 -2.85 15.87 -15.18
C THR A 82 -2.32 14.77 -16.09
N ASP A 83 -1.64 15.14 -17.17
CA ASP A 83 -0.96 14.18 -18.01
C ASP A 83 0.34 13.73 -17.32
N ILE A 84 0.49 12.44 -17.09
CA ILE A 84 1.66 11.88 -16.41
C ILE A 84 2.39 11.01 -17.42
N THR A 85 3.55 11.48 -17.85
CA THR A 85 4.35 10.81 -18.87
C THR A 85 4.80 9.41 -18.42
N LYS A 86 5.00 8.50 -19.37
CA LYS A 86 5.48 7.14 -19.06
C LYS A 86 6.87 7.17 -18.45
N GLU A 87 7.69 8.11 -18.89
CA GLU A 87 9.02 8.40 -18.36
C GLU A 87 8.93 8.84 -16.89
N ALA A 88 7.97 9.70 -16.52
CA ALA A 88 7.73 10.09 -15.14
C ALA A 88 7.32 8.89 -14.27
N ILE A 89 6.44 8.01 -14.77
CA ILE A 89 6.03 6.79 -14.06
C ILE A 89 7.23 5.88 -13.84
N SER A 90 8.00 5.60 -14.88
CA SER A 90 9.20 4.76 -14.80
C SER A 90 10.21 5.33 -13.81
N GLU A 91 10.47 6.63 -13.87
CA GLU A 91 11.41 7.29 -12.98
C GLU A 91 10.92 7.34 -11.53
N THR A 92 9.62 7.57 -11.33
CA THR A 92 8.98 7.51 -10.02
C THR A 92 9.14 6.13 -9.40
N THR A 93 8.82 5.04 -10.12
CA THR A 93 8.98 3.68 -9.58
C THR A 93 10.43 3.35 -9.21
N ARG A 94 11.40 3.86 -10.00
CA ARG A 94 12.83 3.67 -9.74
C ARG A 94 13.28 4.42 -8.48
N LEU A 95 12.88 5.68 -8.35
CA LEU A 95 13.29 6.55 -7.24
C LEU A 95 12.55 6.22 -5.94
N ALA A 96 11.33 5.72 -6.02
CA ALA A 96 10.53 5.39 -4.84
C ALA A 96 11.23 4.36 -3.94
N ALA A 97 11.95 3.39 -4.54
CA ALA A 97 12.76 2.42 -3.82
C ALA A 97 13.84 3.06 -2.90
N LEU A 98 14.34 4.24 -3.26
CA LEU A 98 15.31 4.99 -2.47
C LEU A 98 14.63 5.88 -1.42
N CYS A 99 13.45 6.43 -1.73
CA CYS A 99 12.74 7.36 -0.86
C CYS A 99 11.95 6.70 0.28
N ALA A 100 11.64 5.41 0.16
CA ALA A 100 10.88 4.65 1.16
C ALA A 100 11.26 3.15 1.12
N PRO A 101 12.51 2.79 1.48
CA PRO A 101 12.99 1.41 1.38
C PRO A 101 12.17 0.42 2.23
N GLU A 102 11.55 0.89 3.31
CA GLU A 102 10.74 0.10 4.25
C GLU A 102 9.35 -0.27 3.73
N ARG A 103 8.91 0.31 2.60
CA ARG A 103 7.58 0.09 2.02
C ARG A 103 7.63 -0.86 0.84
N SER A 104 6.59 -1.70 0.76
CA SER A 104 6.40 -2.62 -0.37
C SER A 104 5.75 -1.95 -1.58
N GLU A 105 6.03 -2.49 -2.77
CA GLU A 105 5.29 -2.14 -3.98
C GLU A 105 3.87 -2.74 -3.99
N PRO A 106 2.87 -2.06 -4.59
CA PRO A 106 2.95 -0.79 -5.35
C PRO A 106 2.81 0.48 -4.48
N ALA A 107 2.59 0.33 -3.17
CA ALA A 107 2.24 1.45 -2.28
C ALA A 107 3.31 2.54 -2.27
N ARG A 108 4.58 2.13 -2.19
CA ARG A 108 5.76 2.99 -2.27
C ARG A 108 5.78 3.88 -3.51
N SER A 109 5.65 3.30 -4.71
CA SER A 109 5.66 4.04 -5.97
C SER A 109 4.50 5.02 -6.08
N LEU A 110 3.31 4.61 -5.63
CA LEU A 110 2.11 5.46 -5.64
C LEU A 110 2.24 6.65 -4.68
N GLU A 111 2.92 6.47 -3.55
CA GLU A 111 3.18 7.54 -2.61
C GLU A 111 4.14 8.59 -3.18
N LEU A 112 5.24 8.18 -3.82
CA LEU A 112 6.14 9.13 -4.47
C LEU A 112 5.45 9.82 -5.66
N LEU A 113 4.62 9.10 -6.42
CA LEU A 113 3.82 9.70 -7.49
C LEU A 113 2.89 10.78 -6.93
N HIS A 114 2.17 10.48 -5.85
CA HIS A 114 1.27 11.44 -5.21
C HIS A 114 2.03 12.68 -4.74
N TYR A 115 3.17 12.48 -4.08
CA TYR A 115 4.02 13.57 -3.65
C TYR A 115 4.52 14.42 -4.83
N THR A 116 4.88 13.80 -5.95
CA THR A 116 5.32 14.49 -7.17
C THR A 116 4.22 15.39 -7.73
N VAL A 117 3.01 14.85 -7.86
CA VAL A 117 1.84 15.62 -8.33
C VAL A 117 1.50 16.76 -7.36
N SER A 118 1.52 16.50 -6.05
CA SER A 118 1.27 17.53 -5.04
C SER A 118 2.32 18.63 -5.03
N ALA A 119 3.59 18.29 -5.25
CA ALA A 119 4.68 19.26 -5.34
C ALA A 119 4.50 20.16 -6.58
N ALA A 120 4.06 19.62 -7.71
CA ALA A 120 3.75 20.40 -8.90
C ALA A 120 2.52 21.30 -8.72
N GLN A 121 1.56 20.87 -7.89
CA GLN A 121 0.32 21.62 -7.62
C GLN A 121 0.47 22.76 -6.61
N ILE A 122 1.46 22.70 -5.70
CA ILE A 122 1.53 23.62 -4.54
C ILE A 122 1.63 25.10 -4.92
N ASN A 123 2.21 25.40 -6.08
CA ASN A 123 2.40 26.77 -6.58
C ASN A 123 1.29 27.23 -7.53
N LEU A 124 0.26 26.40 -7.75
CA LEU A 124 -0.85 26.71 -8.64
C LEU A 124 -2.02 27.33 -7.84
N PRO A 125 -2.81 28.22 -8.46
CA PRO A 125 -4.03 28.73 -7.86
C PRO A 125 -5.03 27.61 -7.51
N PRO A 126 -5.90 27.81 -6.50
CA PRO A 126 -6.97 26.87 -6.19
C PRO A 126 -7.84 26.59 -7.42
N GLY A 127 -8.06 25.31 -7.73
CA GLY A 127 -8.85 24.88 -8.88
C GLY A 127 -8.05 24.71 -10.18
N GLU A 128 -6.76 25.06 -10.19
CA GLU A 128 -5.84 24.71 -11.27
C GLU A 128 -5.06 23.42 -10.96
N TYR A 129 -4.72 22.70 -12.03
CA TYR A 129 -4.02 21.43 -11.96
C TYR A 129 -2.76 21.51 -12.80
N ALA A 130 -1.69 20.85 -12.32
CA ALA A 130 -0.50 20.64 -13.14
C ALA A 130 -0.92 19.93 -14.42
N LYS A 131 -0.60 20.52 -15.58
CA LYS A 131 -1.03 20.00 -16.88
C LYS A 131 -0.24 18.75 -17.27
N GLU A 132 1.05 18.73 -16.95
CA GLU A 132 1.97 17.66 -17.31
C GLU A 132 2.93 17.37 -16.14
N ILE A 133 3.27 16.10 -15.95
CA ILE A 133 4.28 15.62 -15.01
C ILE A 133 5.32 14.81 -15.79
N THR A 134 6.56 15.27 -15.69
CA THR A 134 7.73 14.74 -16.41
C THR A 134 8.66 13.97 -15.48
N ALA A 135 9.68 13.32 -16.06
CA ALA A 135 10.72 12.66 -15.29
C ALA A 135 11.55 13.64 -14.44
N ASP A 136 11.68 14.90 -14.87
CA ASP A 136 12.37 15.93 -14.07
C ASP A 136 11.57 16.29 -12.81
N ASP A 137 10.25 16.36 -12.91
CA ASP A 137 9.38 16.57 -11.75
C ASP A 137 9.53 15.43 -10.74
N ALA A 138 9.57 14.18 -11.22
CA ALA A 138 9.80 13.01 -10.37
C ALA A 138 11.17 13.05 -9.68
N ARG A 139 12.23 13.49 -10.39
CA ARG A 139 13.56 13.68 -9.81
C ARG A 139 13.57 14.78 -8.74
N GLY A 140 12.98 15.94 -9.03
CA GLY A 140 12.89 17.06 -8.10
C GLY A 140 12.10 16.68 -6.84
N ALA A 141 10.97 16.01 -7.03
CA ALA A 141 10.14 15.51 -5.94
C ALA A 141 10.88 14.46 -5.08
N ALA A 142 11.61 13.54 -5.69
CA ALA A 142 12.41 12.57 -4.96
C ALA A 142 13.51 13.24 -4.13
N ALA A 143 14.23 14.21 -4.70
CA ALA A 143 15.24 14.97 -3.97
C ALA A 143 14.65 15.68 -2.74
N LEU A 144 13.53 16.39 -2.91
CA LEU A 144 12.82 17.04 -1.80
C LEU A 144 12.31 16.06 -0.74
N LYS A 145 11.92 14.84 -1.15
CA LYS A 145 11.48 13.80 -0.21
C LYS A 145 12.66 13.20 0.56
N MET A 146 13.80 12.99 -0.11
CA MET A 146 15.02 12.47 0.51
C MET A 146 15.62 13.48 1.49
N ASP A 147 15.66 14.77 1.14
CA ASP A 147 16.15 15.82 2.06
C ASP A 147 15.32 15.82 3.35
N ARG A 148 13.99 15.76 3.24
CA ARG A 148 13.10 15.63 4.41
C ARG A 148 13.26 14.33 5.18
N TYR A 149 13.67 13.24 4.52
CA TYR A 149 13.93 11.97 5.18
C TYR A 149 15.21 12.07 6.03
N LEU A 150 16.26 12.66 5.47
CA LEU A 150 17.52 12.92 6.18
C LEU A 150 17.34 13.92 7.34
N GLU A 151 16.49 14.93 7.19
CA GLU A 151 16.14 15.85 8.28
C GLU A 151 15.41 15.14 9.44
N LYS A 152 14.60 14.11 9.16
CA LYS A 152 13.89 13.34 10.19
C LYS A 152 14.79 12.34 10.92
N ASP A 153 15.72 11.71 10.21
CA ASP A 153 16.74 10.84 10.82
C ASP A 153 17.91 11.65 11.44
N GLY A 154 17.93 12.96 11.21
CA GLY A 154 18.91 13.93 11.72
C GLY A 154 18.57 14.52 13.09
N GLN A 155 17.70 13.89 13.89
CA GLN A 155 17.59 14.20 15.31
C GLN A 155 18.54 13.28 16.10
N PRO A 156 19.77 13.71 16.41
CA PRO A 156 20.70 12.91 17.21
C PRO A 156 20.13 12.73 18.61
N CYS A 157 20.35 11.53 19.16
CA CYS A 157 20.18 11.25 20.58
C CYS A 157 21.07 12.15 21.45
#